data_AF-A0A919W6S0-F1
#
_entry.id   AF-A0A919W6S0-F1
#
_cell.length_a   1.000
_cell.length_b   1.000
_cell.length_c   1.000
_cell.angle_alpha   90.00
_cell.angle_beta   90.00
_cell.angle_gamma   90.00
#
_symmetry.space_group_name_H-M   'P 1'
#
loop_
_entity.id
_entity.type
_entity.pdbx_description
1 polymer ?
#
loop_
_entity_poly.entity_id
_entity_poly.type
_entity_poly.pdbx_seq_one_letter_code
_entity_poly.pdbx_strand_id
1 'polypeptide(L)'
;MAVTADEITVPDLTDEERQVLARSLLEWGGPAHCTDALAVAMDFGSAADLFEEARRLRLLIKEDRPLTRRDWRRALVSFEIVFASDVFGSGWDWSATTGRSDEETIRLLRSVQRKIARAARIHEI
;
A
#
# COMPACT_ATOMS: atom_id res chain seq x y z
N MET A 1 22.70 -6.90 7.24
CA MET A 1 22.02 -5.59 7.33
C MET A 1 21.43 -5.48 8.71
N ALA A 2 21.78 -4.44 9.47
CA ALA A 2 21.19 -4.21 10.78
C ALA A 2 19.73 -3.78 10.59
N VAL A 3 18.80 -4.55 11.16
CA VAL A 3 17.40 -4.15 11.29
C VAL A 3 17.40 -2.85 12.08
N THR A 4 16.92 -1.76 11.49
CA THR A 4 16.77 -0.51 12.23
C THR A 4 15.73 -0.71 13.33
N ALA A 5 15.86 -0.07 14.49
CA ALA A 5 15.02 -0.33 15.66
C ALA A 5 13.50 -0.08 15.45
N ASP A 6 13.11 0.44 14.28
CA ASP A 6 11.72 0.72 13.89
C ASP A 6 11.21 -0.14 12.71
N GLU A 7 12.02 -1.09 12.23
CA GLU A 7 11.64 -2.05 11.18
C GLU A 7 10.80 -3.20 11.77
N ILE A 8 9.62 -3.41 11.16
CA ILE A 8 8.60 -4.35 11.61
C ILE A 8 8.26 -5.28 10.47
N THR A 9 8.33 -6.58 10.75
CA THR A 9 7.69 -7.60 9.91
C THR A 9 6.24 -7.75 10.35
N VAL A 10 5.31 -7.68 9.40
CA VAL A 10 3.90 -8.04 9.65
C VAL A 10 3.80 -9.55 9.50
N PRO A 11 3.59 -10.31 10.59
CA PRO A 11 3.49 -11.76 10.49
C PRO A 11 2.23 -12.17 9.73
N ASP A 12 2.29 -13.37 9.14
CA ASP A 12 1.17 -14.05 8.49
C ASP A 12 0.55 -13.31 7.30
N LEU A 13 1.24 -12.35 6.67
CA LEU A 13 0.82 -11.89 5.34
C LEU A 13 0.92 -13.05 4.36
N THR A 14 -0.19 -13.35 3.67
CA THR A 14 -0.21 -14.36 2.62
C THR A 14 0.48 -13.83 1.36
N ASP A 15 0.87 -14.72 0.46
CA ASP A 15 1.39 -14.30 -0.85
C ASP A 15 0.39 -13.43 -1.61
N GLU A 16 -0.90 -13.75 -1.50
CA GLU A 16 -1.95 -12.97 -2.14
C GLU A 16 -2.08 -11.56 -1.54
N GLU A 17 -1.98 -11.43 -0.22
CA GLU A 17 -2.01 -10.13 0.46
C GLU A 17 -0.78 -9.28 0.12
N ARG A 18 0.41 -9.89 0.06
CA ARG A 18 1.62 -9.21 -0.43
C ARG A 18 1.47 -8.79 -1.88
N GLN A 19 0.92 -9.65 -2.74
CA GLN A 19 0.72 -9.35 -4.16
C GLN A 19 -0.28 -8.21 -4.37
N VAL A 20 -1.41 -8.18 -3.67
CA VAL A 20 -2.39 -7.11 -3.83
C VAL A 20 -1.88 -5.78 -3.29
N LEU A 21 -1.14 -5.77 -2.18
CA LEU A 21 -0.44 -4.57 -1.68
C LEU A 21 0.62 -4.07 -2.66
N ALA A 22 1.43 -4.99 -3.20
CA ALA A 22 2.44 -4.64 -4.19
C ALA A 22 1.81 -4.14 -5.50
N ARG A 23 0.62 -4.66 -5.86
CA ARG A 23 -0.13 -4.22 -7.04
C ARG A 23 -0.75 -2.86 -6.81
N SER A 24 -1.34 -2.60 -5.65
CA SER A 24 -1.95 -1.30 -5.34
C SER A 24 -0.92 -0.16 -5.41
N LEU A 25 0.31 -0.39 -4.94
CA LEU A 25 1.42 0.55 -5.11
C LEU A 25 1.81 0.78 -6.58
N LEU A 26 1.68 -0.22 -7.44
CA LEU A 26 1.95 -0.09 -8.88
C LEU A 26 0.91 0.77 -9.60
N GLU A 27 -0.36 0.72 -9.18
CA GLU A 27 -1.45 1.46 -9.84
C GLU A 27 -1.27 2.99 -9.79
N TRP A 28 -0.51 3.51 -8.83
CA TRP A 28 -0.12 4.92 -8.79
C TRP A 28 0.81 5.36 -9.93
N GLY A 29 1.47 4.42 -10.60
CA GLY A 29 2.21 4.67 -11.83
C GLY A 29 1.37 4.51 -13.11
N GLY A 30 0.08 4.22 -12.97
CA GLY A 30 -0.84 3.92 -14.06
C GLY A 30 -2.11 4.78 -14.01
N PRO A 31 -3.30 4.18 -13.93
CA PRO A 31 -4.58 4.89 -14.07
C PRO A 31 -4.91 5.84 -12.90
N ALA A 32 -4.25 5.70 -11.74
CA ALA A 32 -4.52 6.58 -10.61
C ALA A 32 -3.96 8.00 -10.82
N HIS A 33 -4.70 8.99 -10.33
CA HIS A 33 -4.43 10.41 -10.55
C HIS A 33 -4.02 11.08 -9.23
N CYS A 34 -2.80 10.79 -8.76
CA CYS A 34 -2.30 11.40 -7.54
C CYS A 34 -1.97 12.88 -7.74
N THR A 35 -2.37 13.72 -6.78
CA THR A 35 -1.91 15.11 -6.67
C THR A 35 -0.86 15.22 -5.58
N ASP A 36 -0.02 16.25 -5.60
CA ASP A 36 0.96 16.50 -4.52
C ASP A 36 0.28 16.61 -3.16
N ALA A 37 -0.87 17.29 -3.08
CA ALA A 37 -1.62 17.44 -1.84
C ALA A 37 -2.10 16.08 -1.28
N LEU A 38 -2.58 15.19 -2.16
CA LEU A 38 -2.98 13.85 -1.77
C LEU A 38 -1.78 12.98 -1.36
N ALA A 39 -0.68 13.06 -2.10
CA ALA A 39 0.55 12.36 -1.73
C ALA A 39 1.04 12.79 -0.34
N VAL A 40 1.03 14.09 -0.05
CA VAL A 40 1.34 14.63 1.28
C VAL A 40 0.36 14.16 2.34
N ALA A 41 -0.93 14.09 2.05
CA ALA A 41 -1.93 13.55 2.97
C ALA A 41 -1.69 12.05 3.29
N MET A 42 -1.18 11.29 2.32
CA MET A 42 -0.73 9.91 2.49
C MET A 42 0.69 9.78 3.08
N ASP A 43 1.27 10.91 3.51
CA ASP A 43 2.59 11.03 4.12
C ASP A 43 3.79 10.82 3.18
N PHE A 44 3.61 10.99 1.88
CA PHE A 44 4.71 11.16 0.90
C PHE A 44 5.10 12.65 0.78
N GLY A 45 6.23 12.94 0.13
CA GLY A 45 6.70 14.32 -0.07
C GLY A 45 6.03 15.05 -1.24
N SER A 46 5.59 14.31 -2.26
CA SER A 46 4.96 14.80 -3.50
C SER A 46 4.42 13.60 -4.29
N ALA A 47 3.71 13.83 -5.41
CA ALA A 47 3.31 12.76 -6.31
C ALA A 47 4.53 12.05 -6.93
N ALA A 48 5.62 12.77 -7.19
CA ALA A 48 6.87 12.18 -7.67
C ALA A 48 7.54 11.31 -6.59
N ASP A 49 7.58 11.79 -5.34
CA ASP A 49 8.09 11.01 -4.20
C ASP A 49 7.27 9.75 -3.98
N LEU A 50 5.95 9.84 -4.08
CA LEU A 50 5.07 8.68 -4.00
C LEU A 50 5.46 7.62 -5.01
N PHE A 51 5.71 8.00 -6.26
CA PHE A 51 6.04 7.04 -7.30
C PHE A 51 7.36 6.32 -7.05
N GLU A 52 8.40 7.04 -6.60
CA GLU A 52 9.69 6.43 -6.26
C GLU A 52 9.57 5.53 -5.02
N GLU A 53 8.92 6.01 -3.97
CA GLU A 53 8.73 5.25 -2.75
C GLU A 53 7.81 4.04 -2.98
N ALA A 54 6.78 4.14 -3.82
CA ALA A 54 5.94 3.02 -4.19
C ALA A 54 6.73 1.90 -4.86
N ARG A 55 7.72 2.21 -5.70
CA ARG A 55 8.63 1.21 -6.27
C ARG A 55 9.47 0.53 -5.19
N ARG A 56 10.06 1.31 -4.27
CA ARG A 56 10.86 0.79 -3.15
C ARG A 56 10.01 -0.14 -2.27
N LEU A 57 8.86 0.34 -1.80
CA LEU A 57 7.94 -0.41 -0.94
C LEU A 57 7.43 -1.68 -1.62
N ARG A 58 7.11 -1.62 -2.92
CA ARG A 58 6.67 -2.78 -3.70
C ARG A 58 7.71 -3.90 -3.70
N LEU A 59 8.99 -3.57 -3.85
CA LEU A 59 10.07 -4.56 -3.83
C LEU A 59 10.20 -5.19 -2.44
N LEU A 60 10.23 -4.36 -1.40
CA LEU A 60 10.35 -4.82 -0.01
C LEU A 60 9.18 -5.72 0.40
N ILE A 61 7.95 -5.36 0.05
CA ILE A 61 6.75 -6.17 0.31
C ILE A 61 6.82 -7.50 -0.43
N LYS A 62 7.20 -7.50 -1.71
CA LYS A 62 7.30 -8.74 -2.51
C LYS A 62 8.35 -9.71 -1.97
N GLU A 63 9.45 -9.18 -1.45
CA GLU A 63 10.55 -9.95 -0.87
C GLU A 63 10.35 -10.27 0.63
N ASP A 64 9.17 -9.97 1.18
CA ASP A 64 8.83 -10.18 2.60
C ASP A 64 9.85 -9.53 3.57
N ARG A 65 10.36 -8.36 3.17
CA ARG A 65 11.34 -7.59 3.95
C ARG A 65 10.62 -6.73 4.99
N PRO A 66 11.25 -6.51 6.17
CA PRO A 66 10.68 -5.62 7.17
C PRO A 66 10.59 -4.18 6.63
N LEU A 67 9.57 -3.45 7.10
CA LEU A 67 9.32 -2.05 6.78
C LEU A 67 9.17 -1.25 8.07
N THR A 68 9.43 0.05 8.01
CA THR A 68 9.14 0.94 9.14
C THR A 68 7.63 1.05 9.38
N ARG A 69 7.20 1.49 10.57
CA ARG A 69 5.76 1.80 10.82
C ARG A 69 5.21 2.79 9.82
N ARG A 70 6.02 3.81 9.50
CA ARG A 70 5.69 4.84 8.53
C ARG A 70 5.44 4.25 7.14
N ASP A 71 6.32 3.36 6.71
CA ASP A 71 6.20 2.67 5.43
C ASP A 71 4.96 1.78 5.37
N TRP A 72 4.65 1.05 6.45
CA TRP A 72 3.41 0.27 6.54
C TRP A 72 2.15 1.14 6.46
N ARG A 73 2.15 2.29 7.14
CA ARG A 73 1.05 3.26 7.07
C ARG A 73 0.87 3.82 5.66
N ARG A 74 1.98 4.25 5.03
CA ARG A 74 2.01 4.74 3.65
C ARG A 74 1.44 3.70 2.69
N ALA A 75 1.90 2.45 2.77
CA ALA A 75 1.42 1.36 1.91
C ALA A 75 -0.08 1.07 2.11
N LEU A 76 -0.55 1.07 3.36
CA LEU A 76 -1.96 0.79 3.67
C LEU A 76 -2.91 1.89 3.18
N VAL A 77 -2.64 3.15 3.54
CA VAL A 77 -3.50 4.28 3.13
C VAL A 77 -3.49 4.43 1.61
N SER A 78 -2.33 4.24 0.98
CA SER A 78 -2.21 4.17 -0.48
C SER A 78 -3.13 3.11 -1.07
N PHE A 79 -3.14 1.90 -0.52
CA PHE A 79 -4.01 0.81 -1.00
C PHE A 79 -5.48 1.17 -0.84
N GLU A 80 -5.88 1.71 0.31
CA GLU A 80 -7.27 2.12 0.57
C GLU A 80 -7.77 3.11 -0.49
N ILE A 81 -6.98 4.13 -0.80
CA ILE A 81 -7.37 5.20 -1.72
C ILE A 81 -7.32 4.72 -3.17
N VAL A 82 -6.25 4.03 -3.58
CA VAL A 82 -6.09 3.61 -4.97
C VAL A 82 -7.14 2.59 -5.39
N PHE A 83 -7.59 1.73 -4.47
CA PHE A 83 -8.66 0.79 -4.75
C PHE A 83 -10.04 1.44 -4.71
N ALA A 84 -10.36 2.23 -3.68
CA ALA A 84 -11.75 2.64 -3.44
C ALA A 84 -12.18 3.93 -4.14
N SER A 85 -11.24 4.72 -4.67
CA SER A 85 -11.54 6.02 -5.27
C SER A 85 -11.50 5.97 -6.80
N ASP A 86 -12.59 6.43 -7.45
CA ASP A 86 -12.61 6.73 -8.88
C ASP A 86 -12.07 8.12 -9.22
N VAL A 87 -11.97 9.01 -8.21
CA VAL A 87 -11.53 10.39 -8.40
C VAL A 87 -10.00 10.47 -8.41
N PHE A 88 -9.36 9.75 -7.49
CA PHE A 88 -7.92 9.79 -7.30
C PHE A 88 -7.24 8.45 -7.56
N GLY A 89 -7.97 7.36 -7.32
CA GLY A 89 -7.46 6.01 -7.46
C GLY A 89 -7.77 5.42 -8.83
N SER A 90 -7.76 4.10 -8.87
CA SER A 90 -8.05 3.29 -10.04
C SER A 90 -9.30 2.45 -9.83
N GLY A 91 -10.29 2.89 -9.04
CA GLY A 91 -11.45 2.07 -8.67
C GLY A 91 -12.18 1.50 -9.89
N TRP A 92 -12.58 2.37 -10.81
CA TRP A 92 -13.21 2.00 -12.09
C TRP A 92 -12.34 1.04 -12.93
N ASP A 93 -11.03 1.30 -12.98
CA ASP A 93 -10.08 0.52 -13.78
C ASP A 93 -9.51 -0.70 -13.03
N TRP A 94 -9.89 -0.92 -11.77
CA TRP A 94 -9.21 -1.86 -10.88
C TRP A 94 -9.29 -3.29 -11.41
N SER A 95 -10.49 -3.73 -11.77
CA SER A 95 -10.70 -5.06 -12.34
C SER A 95 -9.98 -5.24 -13.67
N ALA A 96 -9.97 -4.21 -14.52
CA ALA A 96 -9.31 -4.27 -15.83
C ALA A 96 -7.78 -4.31 -15.72
N THR A 97 -7.20 -3.56 -14.79
CA THR A 97 -5.75 -3.44 -14.62
C THR A 97 -5.17 -4.57 -13.78
N THR A 98 -5.87 -5.00 -12.73
CA THR A 98 -5.38 -6.00 -11.76
C THR A 98 -5.90 -7.41 -12.01
N GLY A 99 -7.02 -7.55 -12.73
CA GLY A 99 -7.74 -8.82 -12.92
C GLY A 99 -8.54 -9.28 -11.71
N ARG A 100 -8.68 -8.43 -10.67
CA ARG A 100 -9.36 -8.76 -9.41
C ARG A 100 -10.72 -8.09 -9.29
N SER A 101 -11.69 -8.80 -8.73
CA SER A 101 -13.00 -8.21 -8.44
C SER A 101 -12.94 -7.31 -7.20
N ASP A 102 -13.91 -6.40 -7.09
CA ASP A 102 -14.06 -5.56 -5.90
C ASP A 102 -14.33 -6.39 -4.65
N GLU A 103 -15.17 -7.43 -4.75
CA GLU A 103 -15.52 -8.31 -3.64
C GLU A 103 -14.32 -9.12 -3.15
N GLU A 104 -13.45 -9.55 -4.05
CA GLU A 104 -12.19 -10.20 -3.69
C GLU A 104 -11.24 -9.20 -3.02
N THR A 105 -11.07 -8.04 -3.65
CA THR A 105 -10.11 -7.02 -3.22
C THR A 105 -10.48 -6.44 -1.85
N ILE A 106 -11.76 -6.17 -1.59
CA ILE A 106 -12.18 -5.64 -0.29
C ILE A 106 -11.95 -6.64 0.85
N ARG A 107 -12.09 -7.96 0.60
CA ARG A 107 -11.78 -9.00 1.59
C ARG A 107 -10.28 -9.00 1.92
N LEU A 108 -9.43 -8.92 0.89
CA LEU A 108 -7.98 -8.84 1.06
C LEU A 108 -7.58 -7.56 1.80
N LEU A 109 -8.10 -6.39 1.39
CA LEU A 109 -7.85 -5.12 2.05
C LEU A 109 -8.21 -5.18 3.55
N ARG A 110 -9.38 -5.72 3.89
CA ARG A 110 -9.80 -5.85 5.30
C ARG A 110 -8.90 -6.80 6.09
N SER A 111 -8.39 -7.85 5.46
CA SER A 111 -7.42 -8.75 6.09
C SER A 111 -6.09 -8.05 6.36
N VAL A 112 -5.55 -7.37 5.34
CA VAL A 112 -4.32 -6.59 5.41
C VAL A 112 -4.40 -5.49 6.47
N GLN A 113 -5.49 -4.71 6.49
CA GLN A 113 -5.73 -3.67 7.49
C GLN A 113 -5.59 -4.20 8.91
N ARG A 114 -6.23 -5.33 9.22
CA ARG A 114 -6.17 -5.93 10.57
C ARG A 114 -4.76 -6.40 10.93
N LYS A 115 -4.05 -7.03 9.98
CA LYS A 115 -2.70 -7.55 10.21
C LYS A 115 -1.69 -6.43 10.43
N ILE A 116 -1.70 -5.40 9.57
CA ILE A 116 -0.83 -4.24 9.70
C ILE A 116 -1.15 -3.45 10.98
N ALA A 117 -2.42 -3.17 11.27
CA ALA A 117 -2.80 -2.43 12.47
C ALA A 117 -2.34 -3.14 13.75
N ARG A 118 -2.47 -4.48 13.82
CA ARG A 118 -2.03 -5.28 14.95
C ARG A 118 -0.51 -5.30 15.12
N ALA A 119 0.23 -5.47 14.02
CA ALA A 119 1.68 -5.68 14.08
C ALA A 119 2.47 -4.37 14.16
N ALA A 120 2.16 -3.40 13.30
CA ALA A 120 2.90 -2.15 13.20
C ALA A 120 2.38 -1.06 14.14
N ARG A 121 1.17 -1.23 14.73
CA ARG A 121 0.52 -0.24 15.59
C ARG A 121 0.46 1.15 14.94
N ILE A 122 0.08 1.19 13.68
CA ILE A 122 0.09 2.39 12.81
C ILE A 122 -0.79 3.56 13.29
N HIS A 123 -1.55 3.38 14.38
CA HIS A 123 -2.39 4.40 15.00
C HIS A 123 -1.75 5.02 16.26
N GLU A 124 -0.64 4.47 16.76
CA GLU A 124 0.16 5.10 17.82
C GLU A 124 1.04 6.17 17.15
N ILE A 125 0.64 7.44 17.27
CA ILE A 125 1.36 8.62 16.76
C ILE A 125 2.10 9.30 17.93
#